data_AF-A0A1Q3DI85-F1
#
_entry.id   AF-A0A1Q3DI85-F1
#
_cell.length_a   1.000
_cell.length_b   1.000
_cell.length_c   1.000
_cell.angle_alpha   90.00
_cell.angle_beta   90.00
_cell.angle_gamma   90.00
#
_symmetry.space_group_name_H-M   'P 1'
#
loop_
_entity.id
_entity.type
_entity.pdbx_description
1 polymer ?
#
loop_
_entity_poly.entity_id
_entity_poly.type
_entity_poly.pdbx_seq_one_letter_code
_entity_poly.pdbx_strand_id
1 'polypeptide(L)'
;WNQDLIKQCFTNEVSKIILSIPLSHRQCKDKLIWSKASKGGYTVKTRYHVVYEWLKASSSWEPVSPQIVPVEFWKWLWGLKVSHKFRLFGWKGYRGILPTKTTLFKLVSQTNS
;
A
#
# COMPACT_ATOMS: atom_id res chain seq x y z
N TRP A 1 -6.91 32.49 4.91
CA TRP A 1 -6.57 31.70 3.71
C TRP A 1 -5.70 32.56 2.80
N ASN A 2 -4.63 32.00 2.23
CA ASN A 2 -3.86 32.66 1.18
C ASN A 2 -4.48 32.32 -0.18
N GLN A 3 -5.23 33.25 -0.76
CA GLN A 3 -6.06 32.98 -1.94
C GLN A 3 -5.22 32.70 -3.19
N ASP A 4 -4.06 33.35 -3.33
CA ASP A 4 -3.22 33.21 -4.52
C ASP A 4 -2.59 31.81 -4.58
N LEU A 5 -2.08 31.31 -3.45
CA LEU A 5 -1.60 29.94 -3.34
C LEU A 5 -2.71 28.91 -3.61
N ILE A 6 -3.92 29.14 -3.10
CA ILE A 6 -5.04 28.21 -3.29
C ILE A 6 -5.47 28.14 -4.76
N LYS A 7 -5.41 29.26 -5.49
CA LYS A 7 -5.74 29.27 -6.93
C LYS A 7 -4.61 28.69 -7.79
N GLN A 8 -3.36 28.71 -7.33
CA GLN A 8 -2.24 28.08 -8.02
C GLN A 8 -2.17 26.57 -7.79
N CYS A 9 -2.50 26.09 -6.58
CA CYS A 9 -2.37 24.68 -6.22
C CYS A 9 -3.60 23.83 -6.56
N PHE A 10 -4.78 24.44 -6.73
CA PHE A 10 -6.04 23.73 -6.92
C PHE A 10 -6.82 24.25 -8.13
N THR A 11 -7.69 23.40 -8.69
CA THR A 11 -8.61 23.81 -9.76
C THR A 11 -9.64 24.81 -9.24
N ASN A 12 -10.16 25.67 -10.11
CA ASN A 12 -11.10 26.75 -9.72
C ASN A 12 -12.30 26.27 -8.89
N GLU A 13 -12.82 25.08 -9.18
CA GLU A 13 -13.92 24.47 -8.44
C GLU A 13 -13.51 24.13 -7.00
N VAL A 14 -12.35 23.48 -6.84
CA VAL A 14 -11.80 23.10 -5.54
C VAL A 14 -11.37 24.33 -4.74
N SER A 15 -10.76 25.34 -5.39
CA SER A 15 -10.39 26.60 -4.77
C SER A 15 -11.61 27.33 -4.18
N LYS A 16 -12.75 27.34 -4.88
CA LYS A 16 -14.00 27.94 -4.36
C LYS A 16 -14.49 27.22 -3.11
N ILE A 17 -14.44 25.88 -3.11
CA ILE A 17 -14.83 25.06 -1.96
C ILE A 17 -13.92 25.38 -0.76
N ILE A 18 -12.61 25.39 -0.95
CA ILE A 18 -11.65 25.71 0.13
C ILE A 18 -11.92 27.11 0.70
N LEU A 19 -12.14 28.11 -0.16
CA LEU A 19 -12.40 29.48 0.27
C LEU A 19 -13.74 29.66 0.98
N SER A 20 -14.69 28.75 0.78
CA SER A 20 -15.96 28.72 1.51
C SER A 20 -15.85 28.20 2.95
N ILE A 21 -14.73 27.55 3.32
CA ILE A 21 -14.53 27.05 4.69
C ILE A 21 -14.26 28.25 5.62
N PRO A 22 -15.15 28.53 6.58
CA PRO A 22 -14.99 29.66 7.49
C PRO A 22 -13.78 29.42 8.40
N LEU A 23 -12.87 30.40 8.43
CA LEU A 23 -11.76 30.38 9.37
C LEU A 23 -12.28 30.74 10.76
N SER A 24 -11.84 30.00 11.78
CA SER A 24 -12.16 30.30 13.17
C SER A 24 -11.76 31.74 13.50
N HIS A 25 -12.68 32.50 14.10
CA HIS A 25 -12.46 33.89 14.52
C HIS A 25 -11.41 34.01 15.62
N ARG A 26 -11.14 32.90 16.33
CA ARG A 26 -10.03 32.79 17.26
C ARG A 26 -8.78 32.63 16.41
N GLN A 27 -7.94 33.68 16.33
CA GLN A 27 -6.59 33.64 15.76
C GLN A 27 -5.65 32.73 16.59
N CYS A 28 -6.05 31.48 16.80
CA CYS A 28 -5.22 30.46 17.40
C CYS A 28 -4.20 30.06 16.33
N LYS A 29 -2.91 30.15 16.65
CA LYS A 29 -1.87 29.63 15.76
C LYS A 29 -2.20 28.18 15.40
N ASP A 30 -2.22 27.87 14.10
CA ASP A 30 -2.41 26.51 13.64
C ASP A 30 -1.40 25.59 14.32
N LYS A 31 -1.88 24.60 15.06
CA LYS A 31 -1.06 23.57 15.67
C LYS A 31 -1.28 22.28 14.90
N LEU A 32 -0.19 21.70 14.39
CA LEU A 32 -0.18 20.36 13.82
C LEU A 32 -0.36 19.34 14.96
N ILE A 33 -1.61 19.01 15.26
CA ILE A 33 -1.98 18.02 16.29
C ILE A 33 -2.19 16.68 15.58
N TRP A 34 -1.21 15.79 15.65
CA TRP A 34 -1.37 14.39 15.27
C TRP A 34 -1.95 13.63 16.47
N SER A 35 -3.21 13.21 16.40
CA SER A 35 -3.97 12.65 17.55
C SER A 35 -3.37 11.39 18.19
N LYS A 36 -2.40 10.73 17.55
CA LYS A 36 -1.71 9.53 18.05
C LYS A 36 -0.22 9.73 18.37
N ALA A 37 0.33 10.94 18.21
CA ALA A 37 1.73 11.21 18.52
C ALA A 37 1.85 11.91 19.88
N SER A 38 2.20 11.14 20.92
CA SER A 38 2.42 11.64 22.29
C SER A 38 3.46 12.78 22.40
N LYS A 39 4.34 12.94 21.40
CA LYS A 39 5.43 13.94 21.40
C LYS A 39 5.47 14.89 20.20
N GLY A 40 4.32 15.15 19.57
CA GLY A 40 4.17 16.33 18.67
C GLY A 40 4.97 16.32 17.36
N GLY A 41 5.64 15.21 17.00
CA GLY A 41 6.38 15.07 15.75
C GLY A 41 5.78 13.99 14.85
N TYR A 42 5.53 14.32 13.59
CA TYR A 42 5.23 13.34 12.55
C TYR A 42 6.53 12.56 12.24
N THR A 43 6.52 11.25 12.47
CA THR A 43 7.61 10.37 12.05
C THR A 43 7.05 9.23 11.20
N VAL A 44 7.79 8.83 10.16
CA VAL A 44 7.39 7.72 9.28
C VAL A 44 7.12 6.45 10.07
N LYS A 45 7.90 6.22 11.14
CA LYS A 45 7.76 5.09 12.06
C LYS A 45 6.38 5.02 12.74
N THR A 46 5.91 6.14 13.28
CA THR A 46 4.59 6.23 13.94
C THR A 46 3.47 6.06 12.92
N ARG A 47 3.58 6.65 11.72
CA ARG A 47 2.59 6.45 10.65
C ARG A 47 2.52 4.99 10.20
N TYR A 48 3.67 4.34 10.00
CA TYR A 48 3.73 2.93 9.64
C TYR A 48 3.02 2.07 10.69
N HIS A 49 3.28 2.32 11.98
CA HIS A 49 2.63 1.59 13.05
C HIS A 49 1.10 1.79 13.07
N VAL A 50 0.62 3.02 12.88
CA VAL A 50 -0.82 3.31 12.81
C VAL A 50 -1.48 2.64 11.61
N VAL A 51 -0.84 2.68 10.44
CA VAL A 51 -1.35 2.01 9.23
C VAL A 51 -1.34 0.50 9.39
N TYR A 52 -0.26 -0.06 9.96
CA TYR A 52 -0.15 -1.49 10.23
C TYR A 52 -1.23 -1.99 11.20
N GLU A 53 -1.47 -1.29 12.30
CA GLU A 53 -2.54 -1.62 13.25
C GLU A 53 -3.94 -1.51 12.60
N TRP A 54 -4.16 -0.50 11.76
CA TRP A 54 -5.41 -0.34 11.03
C TRP A 54 -5.63 -1.44 9.99
N LEU A 55 -4.59 -1.83 9.25
CA LEU A 55 -4.64 -2.94 8.30
C LEU A 55 -4.87 -4.27 9.02
N LYS A 56 -4.23 -4.51 10.16
CA LYS A 56 -4.44 -5.72 10.96
C LYS A 56 -5.86 -5.81 11.54
N ALA A 57 -6.46 -4.67 11.90
CA ALA A 57 -7.83 -4.61 12.42
C ALA A 57 -8.90 -4.72 11.32
N SER A 58 -8.57 -4.35 10.08
CA SER A 58 -9.40 -4.64 8.92
C SER A 58 -9.22 -6.13 8.57
N SER A 59 -10.25 -6.92 8.82
CA SER A 59 -10.35 -8.34 8.44
C SER A 59 -10.20 -8.60 6.92
N SER A 60 -9.97 -7.55 6.12
CA SER A 60 -9.66 -7.58 4.69
C SER A 60 -8.15 -7.62 4.40
N TRP A 61 -7.28 -7.44 5.39
CA TRP A 61 -5.88 -7.80 5.23
C TRP A 61 -5.74 -9.30 5.42
N GLU A 62 -6.18 -10.05 4.41
CA GLU A 62 -5.51 -11.30 4.13
C GLU A 62 -4.06 -10.91 3.84
N PRO A 63 -3.07 -11.22 4.70
CA PRO A 63 -1.74 -11.37 4.15
C PRO A 63 -1.94 -12.34 3.01
N VAL A 64 -1.63 -11.94 1.77
CA VAL A 64 -1.62 -12.85 0.62
C VAL A 64 -0.88 -14.06 1.14
N SER A 65 -1.63 -15.10 1.49
CA SER A 65 -1.08 -16.21 2.24
C SER A 65 -0.10 -16.79 1.27
N PRO A 66 1.22 -16.62 1.48
CA PRO A 66 2.15 -17.30 0.61
C PRO A 66 1.96 -18.73 1.06
N GLN A 67 1.18 -19.52 0.30
CA GLN A 67 0.94 -20.95 0.51
C GLN A 67 2.21 -21.57 1.09
N ILE A 68 2.34 -21.67 2.44
CA ILE A 68 3.65 -21.57 3.08
C ILE A 68 4.54 -22.69 2.58
N VAL A 69 5.37 -22.37 1.59
CA VAL A 69 6.34 -23.32 1.09
C VAL A 69 7.28 -23.55 2.26
N PRO A 70 7.44 -24.82 2.69
CA PRO A 70 8.26 -25.14 3.84
C PRO A 70 9.62 -24.45 3.71
N VAL A 71 10.12 -23.87 4.79
CA VAL A 71 11.44 -23.19 4.82
C VAL A 71 12.53 -24.15 4.32
N GLU A 72 12.32 -25.44 4.53
CA GLU A 72 13.09 -26.59 4.04
C GLU A 72 13.20 -26.60 2.51
N PHE A 73 12.12 -26.32 1.78
CA PHE A 73 12.14 -26.27 0.32
C PHE A 73 13.02 -25.13 -0.18
N TRP A 74 12.95 -23.96 0.47
CA TRP A 74 13.83 -22.84 0.12
C TRP A 74 15.29 -23.15 0.43
N LYS A 75 15.58 -23.75 1.60
CA LYS A 75 16.93 -24.20 1.95
C LYS A 75 17.47 -25.17 0.92
N TRP A 76 16.66 -26.13 0.47
CA TRP A 76 17.03 -27.08 -0.58
C TRP A 76 17.28 -26.36 -1.92
N LEU A 77 16.33 -25.53 -2.38
CA LEU A 77 16.42 -24.82 -3.66
C LEU A 77 17.65 -23.91 -3.76
N TRP A 78 18.00 -23.21 -2.68
CA TRP A 78 19.18 -22.34 -2.62
C TRP A 78 20.49 -23.13 -2.41
N GLY A 79 20.42 -24.34 -1.84
CA GLY A 79 21.56 -25.24 -1.65
C GLY A 79 22.00 -26.00 -2.92
N LEU A 80 21.14 -26.09 -3.94
CA LEU A 80 21.49 -26.72 -5.21
C LEU A 80 22.59 -25.92 -5.94
N LYS A 81 23.65 -26.60 -6.43
CA LYS A 81 24.68 -26.03 -7.34
C LYS A 81 24.13 -25.81 -8.76
N VAL A 82 22.96 -25.20 -8.87
CA VAL A 82 22.34 -24.83 -10.14
C VAL A 82 22.64 -23.37 -10.48
N SER A 83 22.66 -23.05 -11.77
CA SER A 83 22.80 -21.68 -12.24
C SER A 83 21.69 -20.79 -11.65
N HIS A 84 22.03 -19.55 -11.32
CA HIS A 84 21.13 -18.55 -10.74
C HIS A 84 19.80 -18.38 -11.50
N LYS A 85 19.82 -18.61 -12.82
CA LYS A 85 18.65 -18.58 -13.70
C LYS A 85 17.55 -19.56 -13.26
N PHE A 86 17.92 -20.76 -12.81
CA PHE A 86 16.97 -21.79 -12.37
C PHE A 86 16.37 -21.47 -10.99
N ARG A 87 17.17 -20.89 -10.08
CA ARG A 87 16.68 -20.45 -8.75
C ARG A 87 15.64 -19.33 -8.90
N LEU A 88 15.93 -18.36 -9.78
CA LEU A 88 14.98 -17.31 -10.14
C LEU A 88 13.73 -17.87 -10.83
N PHE A 89 13.88 -18.84 -11.73
CA PHE A 89 12.74 -19.48 -12.39
C PHE A 89 11.83 -20.21 -11.38
N GLY A 90 12.40 -20.98 -10.45
CA GLY A 90 11.65 -21.63 -9.37
C GLY A 90 10.91 -20.63 -8.48
N TRP A 91 11.58 -19.54 -8.08
CA TRP A 91 10.96 -18.47 -7.30
C TRP A 91 9.82 -17.76 -8.07
N LYS A 92 10.02 -17.49 -9.36
CA LYS A 92 9.01 -16.87 -10.24
C LYS A 92 7.81 -17.79 -10.49
N GLY A 93 8.06 -19.08 -10.71
CA GLY A 93 7.01 -20.09 -10.91
C GLY A 93 6.15 -20.28 -9.66
N TYR A 94 6.79 -20.37 -8.49
CA TYR A 94 6.07 -20.51 -7.22
C TYR A 94 5.21 -19.27 -6.89
N ARG A 95 5.70 -18.07 -7.16
CA ARG A 95 4.90 -16.85 -6.97
C ARG A 95 3.79 -16.65 -8.02
N GLY A 96 3.59 -17.60 -8.95
CA GLY A 96 2.62 -17.47 -10.03
C GLY A 96 2.89 -16.28 -10.96
N ILE A 97 4.11 -15.75 -10.96
CA ILE A 97 4.53 -14.60 -11.79
C ILE A 97 4.66 -15.05 -13.25
N LEU A 98 5.00 -16.32 -13.45
CA LEU A 98 4.87 -16.96 -14.75
C LEU A 98 3.40 -17.30 -14.98
N PRO A 99 2.81 -16.90 -16.12
CA PRO A 99 1.47 -17.35 -16.49
C PRO A 99 1.53 -18.85 -16.74
N THR A 100 1.32 -19.63 -15.68
CA THR A 100 1.07 -21.06 -15.78
C THR A 100 -0.22 -21.23 -16.59
N LYS A 101 -0.24 -22.19 -17.52
CA LYS A 101 -1.35 -22.46 -18.47
C LYS A 101 -2.77 -22.52 -17.84
N THR A 102 -2.88 -22.62 -16.51
CA THR A 102 -4.12 -22.56 -15.74
C THR A 102 -4.82 -21.20 -15.77
N THR A 103 -4.10 -20.09 -15.94
CA THR A 103 -4.70 -18.74 -16.03
C THR A 103 -5.41 -18.52 -17.37
N LEU A 104 -4.90 -19.12 -18.46
CA LEU A 104 -5.55 -19.06 -19.78
C LEU A 104 -6.91 -19.74 -19.78
N PHE A 105 -7.06 -20.89 -19.11
CA PHE A 105 -8.33 -21.60 -19.06
C PHE A 105 -9.42 -20.81 -18.33
N LYS A 106 -9.06 -20.07 -17.27
CA LYS A 106 -10.00 -19.21 -16.52
C LYS A 106 -10.45 -17.98 -17.31
N LEU A 107 -9.56 -17.38 -18.12
CA LEU A 107 -9.90 -16.23 -18.95
C LEU A 107 -10.75 -16.62 -20.18
N VAL A 108 -10.52 -17.80 -20.75
CA VAL A 108 -11.31 -18.32 -21.89
C VAL A 108 -12.72 -18.76 -21.48
N SER A 109 -12.92 -19.17 -20.22
CA SER A 109 -14.26 -19.52 -19.72
C SER A 109 -15.08 -18.32 -19.25
N GLN A 110 -14.47 -17.18 -18.93
CA GLN A 110 -15.18 -15.93 -18.59
C GLN A 110 -15.56 -15.05 -19.80
N THR A 111 -15.02 -15.34 -20.99
CA THR A 111 -15.32 -14.59 -22.22
C THR A 111 -16.46 -15.19 -23.06
N ASN A 112 -17.02 -16.32 -22.62
CA ASN A 112 -18.09 -17.06 -23.30
C ASN A 112 -19.40 -17.14 -22.47
N SER A 113 -19.71 -16.13 -21.66
CA SER A 113 -21.03 -15.97 -21.01
C SER A 113 -21.47 -14.52 -21.02
#